data_AF-A0A937QXF8-F1
#
_entry.id   AF-A0A937QXF8-F1
#
_cell.length_a   1.000
_cell.length_b   1.000
_cell.length_c   1.000
_cell.angle_alpha   90.00
_cell.angle_beta   90.00
_cell.angle_gamma   90.00
#
_symmetry.space_group_name_H-M   'P 1'
#
loop_
_entity.id
_entity.type
_entity.pdbx_description
1 polymer ?
#
loop_
_entity_poly.entity_id
_entity_poly.type
_entity_poly.pdbx_seq_one_letter_code
_entity_poly.pdbx_strand_id
1 'polypeptide(L)' 'MNPYAKHLKKQVTLRLGIDVIDYFKKLAEETGVPYQNLINLYLQDCAHSQKKLRLKWASK' A
#
# COMPACT_ATOMS: atom_id res chain seq x y z
N MET A 1 -0.01 27.04 11.60
CA MET A 1 -0.76 25.78 11.80
C MET A 1 -0.32 24.80 10.73
N ASN A 2 0.25 23.67 11.12
CA ASN A 2 0.74 22.67 10.16
C ASN A 2 -0.47 21.95 9.51
N PRO A 3 -0.73 22.13 8.19
CA PRO A 3 -1.87 21.50 7.50
C PRO A 3 -1.75 19.97 7.39
N TYR A 4 -0.60 19.39 7.74
CA TYR A 4 -0.37 17.94 7.74
C TYR A 4 -0.76 17.22 9.04
N ALA A 5 -1.23 17.97 10.05
CA ALA A 5 -1.49 17.44 11.39
C ALA A 5 -2.83 16.66 11.55
N LYS A 6 -3.62 16.43 10.49
CA LYS A 6 -4.99 15.89 10.60
C LYS A 6 -5.31 14.62 9.82
N HIS A 7 -4.31 13.91 9.29
CA HIS A 7 -4.53 12.51 8.89
C HIS A 7 -4.08 11.61 10.04
N LEU A 8 -4.96 11.45 11.04
CA LEU A 8 -4.80 10.44 12.08
C LEU A 8 -4.66 9.08 11.39
N LYS A 9 -3.42 8.57 11.34
CA LYS A 9 -3.15 7.20 10.87
C LYS A 9 -3.90 6.26 11.80
N LYS A 10 -4.91 5.56 11.27
CA LYS A 10 -5.57 4.50 12.01
C LYS A 10 -4.71 3.24 11.91
N GLN A 11 -4.27 2.72 13.04
CA GLN A 11 -3.61 1.42 13.08
C GLN A 11 -4.62 0.34 12.69
N VAL A 12 -4.28 -0.46 11.67
CA VAL A 12 -5.08 -1.58 11.21
C VAL A 12 -4.17 -2.79 11.01
N THR A 13 -4.70 -3.98 11.27
CA THR A 13 -4.01 -5.24 10.94
C THR A 13 -4.43 -5.68 9.55
N LEU A 14 -3.52 -5.64 8.59
CA LEU A 14 -3.74 -6.09 7.22
C LEU A 14 -2.93 -7.36 6.96
N ARG A 15 -3.59 -8.42 6.49
CA ARG A 15 -2.91 -9.63 6.01
C ARG A 15 -2.50 -9.41 4.56
N LEU A 16 -1.23 -9.68 4.26
CA LEU A 16 -0.65 -9.55 2.92
C LEU A 16 -0.06 -10.90 2.50
N GLY A 17 -0.07 -11.16 1.20
CA GLY A 17 0.64 -12.29 0.61
C GLY A 17 2.15 -12.15 0.83
N ILE A 18 2.86 -13.28 0.94
CA ILE A 18 4.31 -13.31 1.14
C ILE A 18 5.01 -12.63 -0.05
N ASP A 19 4.54 -12.91 -1.26
CA ASP A 19 4.99 -12.32 -2.51
C ASP A 19 4.87 -10.78 -2.52
N VAL A 20 3.75 -10.26 -2.00
CA VAL A 20 3.55 -8.80 -1.87
C VAL A 20 4.54 -8.21 -0.87
N ILE A 21 4.73 -8.86 0.27
CA ILE A 21 5.69 -8.40 1.29
C ILE A 21 7.11 -8.36 0.72
N ASP A 22 7.52 -9.43 0.03
CA ASP A 22 8.87 -9.55 -0.53
C ASP A 22 9.13 -8.52 -1.63
N TYR A 23 8.13 -8.26 -2.49
CA TYR A 23 8.20 -7.19 -3.49
C TYR A 23 8.49 -5.83 -2.83
N PHE A 24 7.71 -5.46 -1.82
CA PHE A 24 7.89 -4.16 -1.15
C PHE A 24 9.15 -4.08 -0.30
N LYS A 25 9.66 -5.20 0.21
CA LYS A 25 10.97 -5.24 0.89
C LYS A 25 12.12 -4.95 -0.08
N LYS A 26 12.13 -5.58 -1.26
CA LYS A 26 13.13 -5.29 -2.30
C LYS A 26 13.06 -3.83 -2.75
N LEU A 27 11.85 -3.32 -2.98
CA LEU A 27 11.66 -1.92 -3.34
C LEU A 27 12.12 -0.96 -2.22
N ALA A 28 12.03 -1.37 -0.95
CA ALA A 28 12.56 -0.59 0.16
C ALA A 28 14.10 -0.53 0.17
N GLU A 29 14.78 -1.62 -0.20
CA GLU A 29 16.23 -1.65 -0.35
C GLU A 29 16.69 -0.72 -1.48
N GLU A 30 15.97 -0.71 -2.60
CA GLU A 30 16.30 0.13 -3.77
C GLU A 30 16.04 1.62 -3.52
N THR A 31 14.96 1.97 -2.81
CA THR A 31 14.52 3.36 -2.64
C THR A 31 14.96 3.98 -1.32
N GLY A 32 15.39 3.18 -0.35
CA GLY A 32 15.64 3.60 1.03
C GLY A 32 14.36 3.94 1.82
N VAL A 33 13.17 3.72 1.26
CA VAL A 33 11.88 4.02 1.90
C VAL A 33 11.35 2.75 2.57
N PRO A 34 10.90 2.79 3.85
CA PRO A 34 10.36 1.60 4.51
C PRO A 34 9.22 0.93 3.73
N TYR A 35 9.25 -0.40 3.62
CA TYR A 35 8.27 -1.17 2.83
C TYR A 35 6.80 -0.89 3.24
N GLN A 36 6.55 -0.65 4.54
CA GLN A 36 5.21 -0.29 5.04
C GLN A 36 4.74 1.09 4.52
N ASN A 37 5.66 2.06 4.40
CA ASN A 37 5.35 3.36 3.82
C ASN A 37 5.06 3.22 2.33
N LEU A 38 5.85 2.41 1.60
CA LEU A 38 5.62 2.13 0.19
C LEU A 38 4.24 1.49 -0.05
N ILE A 39 3.87 0.48 0.75
CA ILE A 39 2.53 -0.12 0.71
C ILE A 39 1.46 0.96 0.87
N ASN A 40 1.58 1.82 1.89
CA ASN A 40 0.61 2.88 2.13
C ASN A 40 0.53 3.89 0.96
N LEU A 41 1.67 4.29 0.40
CA LEU A 41 1.72 5.21 -0.74
C LEU A 41 1.05 4.63 -1.99
N TYR A 42 1.29 3.34 -2.27
CA TYR A 42 0.66 2.66 -3.40
C TYR A 42 -0.84 2.49 -3.20
N LEU A 43 -1.29 2.18 -1.98
CA LEU A 43 -2.72 2.12 -1.66
C LEU A 43 -3.39 3.50 -1.75
N GLN A 44 -2.67 4.56 -1.36
CA GLN A 44 -3.16 5.93 -1.48
C GLN A 44 -3.29 6.35 -2.94
N ASP A 45 -2.31 6.05 -3.80
CA ASP A 45 -2.42 6.27 -5.25
C ASP A 45 -3.59 5.48 -5.84
N CYS A 46 -3.76 4.22 -5.44
CA CYS A 46 -4.88 3.38 -5.86
C CYS A 46 -6.24 4.01 -5.51
N ALA A 47 -6.37 4.53 -4.29
CA ALA A 47 -7.58 5.22 -3.84
C ALA A 47 -7.80 6.54 -4.59
N HIS A 48 -6.76 7.36 -4.77
CA HIS A 48 -6.85 8.64 -5.47
C HIS A 48 -7.23 8.46 -6.95
N SER A 49 -6.66 7.45 -7.60
CA SER A 49 -6.94 7.11 -9.00
C SER A 49 -8.24 6.30 -9.18
N GLN A 50 -8.96 6.00 -8.10
CA GLN A 50 -10.18 5.18 -8.10
C GLN A 50 -9.99 3.86 -8.87
N LYS A 51 -8.76 3.28 -8.79
CA LYS A 51 -8.42 2.02 -9.44
C LYS A 51 -9.29 0.92 -8.85
N LYS A 52 -10.16 0.34 -9.69
CA LYS A 52 -10.98 -0.82 -9.32
C LYS A 52 -10.25 -2.10 -9.71
N LEU A 53 -10.20 -3.06 -8.78
CA LEU A 53 -9.66 -4.37 -9.06
C LEU A 53 -10.48 -5.02 -10.17
N ARG A 54 -9.82 -5.35 -11.29
CA ARG A 54 -10.43 -6.17 -12.33
C ARG A 54 -10.38 -7.62 -11.89
N LEU A 55 -11.38 -8.02 -11.11
CA LEU A 55 -11.60 -9.41 -10.74
C LEU A 55 -12.00 -10.19 -12.01
N LYS A 56 -11.01 -10.75 -12.71
CA LYS A 56 -11.26 -11.90 -13.57
C LYS A 56 -11.41 -13.10 -12.65
N TRP A 57 -12.62 -13.31 -12.14
CA TRP A 57 -12.95 -14.58 -11.50
C TRP A 57 -12.69 -15.66 -12.54
N ALA A 58 -11.67 -16.49 -12.30
CA ALA A 58 -11.60 -17.78 -12.98
C ALA A 58 -12.73 -18.60 -12.38
N SER A 59 -13.91 -18.55 -13.01
CA SER A 59 -14.93 -19.56 -12.77
C SER A 59 -14.31 -20.90 -13.12
N LYS A 60 -14.03 -21.71 -12.10
CA LYS A 60 -13.99 -23.16 -12.23
C LYS A 60 -14.47 -23.80 -10.94
#